data_AF-A0A2V6B524-F1
#
_entry.id   AF-A0A2V6B524-F1
#
_cell.length_a   1.000
_cell.length_b   1.000
_cell.length_c   1.000
_cell.angle_alpha   90.00
_cell.angle_beta   90.00
_cell.angle_gamma   90.00
#
_symmetry.space_group_name_H-M   'P 1'
#
loop_
_entity.id
_entity.type
_entity.pdbx_description
1 polymer ?
#
loop_
_entity_poly.entity_id
_entity_poly.type
_entity_poly.pdbx_seq_one_letter_code
_entity_poly.pdbx_strand_id
1 'polypeptide(L)'
;MNPKNILTELKRRNVYRAAVAYGVVAWFLTQLTTQVFPFFEIPNSAVRFVVIALAVGFPIAMLLSWIYELTPEGVVRTEDLDPIEARSVQRRSGRLLDFIIIGALLLVIAMLVTGRLPFYRQTGESISQKSIAVLPFENLSEDKANAYFADGIREEILTRLAKIADLKVISRTSTQRYQSKPGNLAEIAKQLGVANILEGSVQKATDQVRVTVQLIQVASDSHLWADTFDRKLTDIFGVESEIAKAIADALQAKLTGGEQRALAVKPTNNSEAYDAYLRGLALEARTTVSPDDSGKAVGFYERAVQLDPAFALAWARLSRANAHVYFGLDSTTTRREATERALNTAQKLQPNSPETLLAQAYYQYWVRRDYELAKATFGRVRELLPGSSDVPGALALIARRQGRWDEGAGMKALPTGSKLLCSIRATLNGSPWPHRLTRIFGNSRLR
;
A
#
# COMPACT_ATOMS: atom_id res chain seq x y z
N MET A 1 -31.13 -43.97 -10.05
CA MET A 1 -30.25 -44.28 -11.20
C MET A 1 -29.01 -44.98 -10.69
N ASN A 2 -28.74 -46.20 -11.16
CA ASN A 2 -27.72 -47.09 -10.57
C ASN A 2 -26.33 -46.77 -11.17
N PRO A 3 -25.32 -46.33 -10.38
CA PRO A 3 -24.01 -45.89 -10.91
C PRO A 3 -23.25 -46.98 -11.65
N LYS A 4 -23.52 -48.25 -11.35
CA LYS A 4 -22.92 -49.40 -12.03
C LYS A 4 -23.36 -49.53 -13.50
N ASN A 5 -24.59 -49.08 -13.85
CA ASN A 5 -25.09 -49.12 -15.23
C ASN A 5 -24.46 -48.01 -16.09
N ILE A 6 -24.23 -46.81 -15.55
CA ILE A 6 -23.57 -45.70 -16.28
C ILE A 6 -22.12 -46.06 -16.65
N LEU A 7 -21.42 -46.73 -15.73
CA LEU A 7 -20.06 -47.24 -15.95
C LEU A 7 -20.00 -48.38 -16.98
N THR A 8 -21.05 -49.20 -17.10
CA THR A 8 -21.14 -50.23 -18.15
C THR A 8 -21.52 -49.64 -19.50
N GLU A 9 -22.39 -48.62 -19.53
CA GLU A 9 -22.75 -47.86 -20.74
C GLU A 9 -21.53 -47.14 -21.34
N LEU A 10 -20.68 -46.52 -20.50
CA LEU A 10 -19.46 -45.84 -20.93
C LEU A 10 -18.38 -46.80 -21.46
N LYS A 11 -18.38 -48.06 -21.00
CA LYS A 11 -17.41 -49.08 -21.41
C LYS A 11 -17.74 -49.69 -22.78
N ARG A 12 -19.00 -49.58 -23.24
CA ARG A 12 -19.49 -50.19 -24.48
C ARG A 12 -19.20 -49.37 -25.75
N ARG A 13 -18.88 -48.07 -25.63
CA ARG A 13 -18.77 -47.13 -26.78
C ARG A 13 -17.41 -46.43 -26.92
N ASN A 14 -16.29 -47.04 -26.53
CA ASN A 14 -14.91 -46.49 -26.65
C ASN A 14 -14.64 -45.08 -26.05
N VAL A 15 -15.62 -44.41 -25.45
CA VAL A 15 -15.51 -43.05 -24.85
C VAL A 15 -14.42 -43.00 -23.76
N TYR A 16 -14.21 -44.10 -23.04
CA TYR A 16 -13.13 -44.20 -22.05
C TYR A 16 -11.73 -44.02 -22.66
N ARG A 17 -11.49 -44.51 -23.89
CA ARG A 17 -10.18 -44.34 -24.56
C ARG A 17 -9.93 -42.88 -24.92
N ALA A 18 -10.95 -42.17 -25.39
CA ALA A 18 -10.86 -40.74 -25.65
C ALA A 18 -10.67 -39.92 -24.35
N ALA A 19 -11.32 -40.32 -23.25
CA ALA A 19 -11.15 -39.68 -21.95
C ALA A 19 -9.72 -39.83 -21.43
N VAL A 20 -9.16 -41.03 -21.54
CA VAL A 20 -7.77 -41.32 -21.16
C VAL A 20 -6.79 -40.56 -22.05
N ALA A 21 -6.98 -40.56 -23.38
CA ALA A 21 -6.11 -39.83 -24.31
C ALA A 21 -6.13 -38.32 -24.05
N TYR A 22 -7.32 -37.73 -23.84
CA TYR A 22 -7.45 -36.32 -23.49
C TYR A 22 -6.78 -36.00 -22.16
N GLY A 23 -6.95 -36.86 -21.15
CA GLY A 23 -6.28 -36.72 -19.84
C GLY A 23 -4.76 -36.71 -19.94
N VAL A 24 -4.17 -37.61 -20.75
CA VAL A 24 -2.72 -37.68 -20.97
C VAL A 24 -2.20 -36.43 -21.67
N VAL A 25 -2.88 -35.97 -22.73
CA VAL A 25 -2.50 -34.75 -23.45
C VAL A 25 -2.66 -33.50 -22.57
N ALA A 26 -3.75 -33.40 -21.83
CA ALA A 26 -4.00 -32.29 -20.91
C ALA A 26 -2.98 -32.24 -19.78
N TRP A 27 -2.59 -33.39 -19.21
CA TRP A 27 -1.51 -33.46 -18.23
C TRP A 27 -0.19 -33.00 -18.86
N PHE A 28 0.19 -33.50 -20.03
CA PHE A 28 1.42 -33.11 -20.70
C PHE A 28 1.48 -31.61 -21.01
N LEU A 29 0.39 -31.03 -21.52
CA LEU A 29 0.28 -29.59 -21.76
C LEU A 29 0.36 -28.77 -20.47
N THR A 30 -0.22 -29.26 -19.38
CA THR A 30 -0.09 -28.60 -18.07
C THR A 30 1.35 -28.61 -17.59
N GLN A 31 2.06 -29.73 -17.71
CA GLN A 31 3.49 -29.81 -17.36
C GLN A 31 4.33 -28.86 -18.19
N LEU A 32 4.16 -28.88 -19.51
CA LEU A 32 4.87 -28.00 -20.43
C LEU A 32 4.66 -26.52 -20.08
N THR A 33 3.40 -26.11 -19.86
CA THR A 33 3.10 -24.71 -19.50
C THR A 33 3.66 -24.33 -18.14
N THR A 34 3.62 -25.20 -17.14
CA THR A 34 4.20 -24.90 -15.82
C THR A 34 5.72 -24.80 -15.82
N GLN A 35 6.41 -25.50 -16.71
CA GLN A 35 7.88 -25.47 -16.79
C GLN A 35 8.38 -24.35 -17.70
N VAL A 36 7.70 -24.13 -18.83
CA VAL A 36 8.17 -23.22 -19.87
C VAL A 36 7.71 -21.78 -19.61
N PHE A 37 6.50 -21.55 -19.11
CA PHE A 37 5.97 -20.19 -18.96
C PHE A 37 6.75 -19.31 -17.96
N PRO A 38 7.21 -19.84 -16.81
CA PRO A 38 8.07 -19.07 -15.91
C PRO A 38 9.40 -18.66 -16.56
N PHE A 39 9.94 -19.46 -17.48
CA PHE A 39 11.16 -19.12 -18.22
C PHE A 39 10.98 -17.92 -19.15
N PHE A 40 9.76 -17.69 -19.64
CA PHE A 40 9.40 -16.55 -20.50
C PHE A 40 8.76 -15.38 -19.73
N GLU A 41 8.88 -15.34 -18.39
CA GLU A 41 8.28 -14.31 -17.52
C GLU A 41 6.75 -14.15 -17.67
N ILE A 42 6.06 -15.19 -18.16
CA ILE A 42 4.62 -15.14 -18.36
C ILE A 42 3.92 -15.24 -16.98
N PRO A 43 2.94 -14.36 -16.67
CA PRO A 43 2.31 -14.34 -15.36
C PRO A 43 1.52 -15.62 -15.06
N ASN A 44 1.50 -16.03 -13.78
CA ASN A 44 0.81 -17.24 -13.30
C ASN A 44 -0.70 -17.28 -13.61
N SER A 45 -1.32 -16.13 -13.92
CA SER A 45 -2.69 -16.08 -14.44
C SER A 45 -2.82 -16.85 -15.76
N ALA A 46 -1.83 -16.81 -16.64
CA ALA A 46 -1.83 -17.51 -17.93
C ALA A 46 -1.87 -19.04 -17.75
N VAL A 47 -1.08 -19.58 -16.82
CA VAL A 47 -1.11 -21.01 -16.47
C VAL A 47 -2.51 -21.40 -15.99
N ARG A 48 -3.12 -20.58 -15.12
CA ARG A 48 -4.48 -20.80 -14.63
C ARG A 48 -5.51 -20.83 -15.77
N PHE A 49 -5.37 -19.98 -16.79
CA PHE A 49 -6.24 -20.00 -17.96
C PHE A 49 -6.13 -21.29 -18.77
N VAL A 50 -4.91 -21.80 -18.99
CA VAL A 50 -4.69 -23.06 -19.74
C VAL A 50 -5.37 -24.23 -19.02
N VAL A 51 -5.20 -24.32 -17.70
CA VAL A 51 -5.81 -25.39 -16.90
C VAL A 51 -7.35 -25.32 -16.95
N ILE A 52 -7.93 -24.12 -16.84
CA ILE A 52 -9.38 -23.94 -16.96
C ILE A 52 -9.87 -24.32 -18.37
N ALA A 53 -9.14 -23.94 -19.41
CA ALA A 53 -9.50 -24.28 -20.79
C ALA A 53 -9.49 -25.79 -21.03
N LEU A 54 -8.49 -26.52 -20.50
CA LEU A 54 -8.44 -27.98 -20.56
C LEU A 54 -9.59 -28.63 -19.76
N ALA A 55 -9.93 -28.07 -18.60
CA ALA A 55 -11.04 -28.57 -17.78
C ALA A 55 -12.41 -28.39 -18.46
N VAL A 56 -12.63 -27.25 -19.14
CA VAL A 56 -13.86 -26.97 -19.89
C VAL A 56 -13.89 -27.72 -21.23
N GLY A 57 -12.73 -27.95 -21.84
CA GLY A 57 -12.61 -28.73 -23.08
C GLY A 57 -12.89 -30.22 -22.89
N PHE A 58 -12.71 -30.76 -21.68
CA PHE A 58 -12.95 -32.18 -21.40
C PHE A 58 -14.42 -32.62 -21.62
N PRO A 59 -15.45 -31.95 -21.07
CA PRO A 59 -16.86 -32.26 -21.38
C PRO A 59 -17.18 -32.19 -22.88
N ILE A 60 -16.58 -31.24 -23.60
CA ILE A 60 -16.80 -31.06 -25.04
C ILE A 60 -16.16 -32.22 -25.81
N ALA A 61 -14.94 -32.61 -25.46
CA ALA A 61 -14.26 -33.76 -26.05
C ALA A 61 -15.03 -35.08 -25.80
N MET A 62 -15.66 -35.22 -24.63
CA MET A 62 -16.51 -36.37 -24.31
C MET A 62 -17.79 -36.40 -25.14
N LEU A 63 -18.43 -35.25 -25.36
CA LEU A 63 -19.57 -35.16 -26.27
C LEU A 63 -19.18 -35.50 -27.72
N LEU A 64 -18.03 -35.02 -28.20
CA LEU A 64 -17.53 -35.33 -29.54
C LEU A 64 -17.22 -36.81 -29.73
N SER A 65 -16.56 -37.43 -28.74
CA SER A 65 -16.29 -38.87 -28.75
C SER A 65 -17.56 -39.72 -28.68
N TRP A 66 -18.66 -39.17 -28.17
CA TRP A 66 -19.94 -39.86 -28.09
C TRP A 66 -20.72 -39.81 -29.42
N ILE A 67 -20.50 -38.77 -30.23
CA ILE A 67 -21.16 -38.55 -31.53
C ILE A 67 -20.41 -39.22 -32.69
N TYR A 68 -19.08 -39.27 -32.64
CA TYR A 68 -18.24 -39.86 -33.70
C TYR A 68 -17.65 -41.21 -33.23
N GLU A 69 -18.17 -42.32 -33.77
CA GLU A 69 -17.52 -43.64 -33.61
C GLU A 69 -16.25 -43.68 -34.48
N LEU A 70 -15.07 -43.63 -33.86
CA LEU A 70 -13.82 -43.98 -34.55
C LEU A 70 -13.82 -45.50 -34.81
N THR A 71 -14.25 -45.91 -36.00
CA THR A 71 -14.05 -47.26 -36.53
C THR A 71 -12.55 -47.51 -36.76
N PRO A 72 -12.02 -48.72 -36.49
CA PRO A 72 -10.58 -49.00 -36.54
C PRO A 72 -10.06 -49.35 -37.94
N GLU A 73 -10.88 -49.25 -38.97
CA GLU A 73 -10.53 -49.64 -40.33
C GLU A 73 -10.42 -48.38 -41.18
N GLY A 74 -9.19 -48.11 -41.61
CA GLY A 74 -8.82 -46.89 -42.32
C GLY A 74 -9.62 -46.64 -43.59
N VAL A 75 -9.52 -45.41 -44.07
CA VAL A 75 -10.08 -44.92 -45.33
C VAL A 75 -9.78 -45.89 -46.47
N VAL A 76 -10.76 -46.71 -46.86
CA VAL A 76 -10.83 -47.32 -48.19
C VAL A 76 -12.16 -46.93 -48.80
N ARG A 77 -12.03 -46.22 -49.93
CA ARG A 77 -13.09 -45.71 -50.79
C ARG A 77 -13.67 -46.88 -51.57
N THR A 78 -14.97 -47.14 -51.43
CA THR A 78 -15.73 -47.85 -52.47
C THR A 78 -16.92 -47.00 -52.86
N GLU A 79 -16.68 -46.19 -53.89
CA GLU A 79 -17.71 -45.85 -54.87
C GLU A 79 -18.27 -47.19 -55.39
N ASP A 80 -19.58 -47.40 -55.23
CA ASP A 80 -20.47 -47.78 -56.32
C ASP A 80 -21.93 -47.92 -55.82
N LEU A 81 -22.79 -47.04 -56.36
CA LEU A 81 -24.23 -47.20 -56.59
C LEU A 81 -25.18 -47.36 -55.38
N ASP A 82 -25.70 -46.24 -54.84
CA ASP A 82 -27.00 -45.63 -55.23
C ASP A 82 -27.47 -44.58 -54.18
N PRO A 83 -27.89 -43.37 -54.61
CA PRO A 83 -28.17 -42.25 -53.72
C PRO A 83 -29.66 -42.14 -53.39
N ILE A 84 -30.12 -42.39 -52.16
CA ILE A 84 -31.36 -41.75 -51.64
C ILE A 84 -31.50 -41.69 -50.10
N GLU A 85 -30.72 -42.43 -49.29
CA GLU A 85 -30.94 -42.39 -47.82
C GLU A 85 -29.88 -41.66 -46.96
N ALA A 86 -28.76 -41.23 -47.53
CA ALA A 86 -27.70 -40.56 -46.76
C ALA A 86 -27.85 -39.02 -46.63
N ARG A 87 -29.01 -38.44 -46.94
CA ARG A 87 -29.20 -36.96 -46.97
C ARG A 87 -29.87 -36.33 -45.74
N SER A 88 -30.30 -37.10 -44.73
CA SER A 88 -31.07 -36.52 -43.61
C SER A 88 -30.31 -36.37 -42.27
N VAL A 89 -29.17 -37.03 -42.05
CA VAL A 89 -28.45 -36.99 -40.75
C VAL A 89 -27.27 -36.02 -40.72
N GLN A 90 -26.73 -35.60 -41.88
CA GLN A 90 -25.48 -34.83 -41.91
C GLN A 90 -25.67 -33.29 -41.86
N ARG A 91 -26.85 -32.76 -42.22
CA ARG A 91 -27.09 -31.30 -42.25
C ARG A 91 -27.63 -30.68 -40.96
N ARG A 92 -28.26 -31.47 -40.07
CA ARG A 92 -28.80 -30.95 -38.79
C ARG A 92 -27.75 -30.93 -37.67
N SER A 93 -26.83 -31.89 -37.71
CA SER A 93 -25.78 -32.11 -36.71
C SER A 93 -24.62 -31.12 -36.82
N GLY A 94 -24.26 -30.70 -38.04
CA GLY A 94 -23.19 -29.71 -38.28
C GLY A 94 -23.54 -28.31 -37.76
N ARG A 95 -24.79 -27.86 -37.92
CA ARG A 95 -25.20 -26.53 -37.44
C ARG A 95 -25.20 -26.44 -35.91
N LEU A 96 -25.56 -27.51 -35.21
CA LEU A 96 -25.56 -27.56 -33.75
C LEU A 96 -24.12 -27.55 -33.20
N LEU A 97 -23.19 -28.20 -33.92
CA LEU A 97 -21.75 -28.14 -33.66
C LEU A 97 -21.18 -26.73 -33.85
N ASP A 98 -21.56 -26.04 -34.93
CA ASP A 98 -21.14 -24.65 -35.16
C ASP A 98 -21.63 -23.73 -34.03
N PHE A 99 -22.88 -23.87 -33.56
CA PHE A 99 -23.39 -23.08 -32.44
C PHE A 99 -22.65 -23.35 -31.11
N ILE A 100 -22.24 -24.60 -30.85
CA ILE A 100 -21.47 -24.94 -29.64
C ILE A 100 -20.04 -24.40 -29.72
N ILE A 101 -19.38 -24.52 -30.87
CA ILE A 101 -18.03 -24.00 -31.09
C ILE A 101 -18.02 -22.46 -31.02
N ILE A 102 -18.98 -21.81 -31.66
CA ILE A 102 -19.16 -20.35 -31.59
C ILE A 102 -19.46 -19.92 -30.15
N GLY A 103 -20.32 -20.64 -29.43
CA GLY A 103 -20.62 -20.38 -28.02
C GLY A 103 -19.39 -20.50 -27.12
N ALA A 104 -18.57 -21.54 -27.31
CA ALA A 104 -17.33 -21.73 -26.55
C ALA A 104 -16.28 -20.66 -26.88
N LEU A 105 -16.13 -20.29 -28.15
CA LEU A 105 -15.25 -19.20 -28.58
C LEU A 105 -15.70 -17.85 -28.03
N LEU A 106 -17.00 -17.55 -28.07
CA LEU A 106 -17.56 -16.32 -27.49
C LEU A 106 -17.39 -16.29 -25.96
N LEU A 107 -17.51 -17.43 -25.28
CA LEU A 107 -17.28 -17.52 -23.84
C LEU A 107 -15.80 -17.34 -23.49
N VAL A 108 -14.88 -17.92 -24.27
CA VAL A 108 -13.43 -17.70 -24.13
C VAL A 108 -13.06 -16.25 -24.43
N ILE A 109 -13.65 -15.62 -25.46
CA ILE A 109 -13.45 -14.21 -25.78
C ILE A 109 -14.02 -13.31 -24.67
N ALA A 110 -15.23 -13.58 -24.18
CA ALA A 110 -15.82 -12.85 -23.04
C ALA A 110 -14.96 -13.01 -21.77
N MET A 111 -14.38 -14.20 -21.55
CA MET A 111 -13.51 -14.46 -20.40
C MET A 111 -12.12 -13.82 -20.55
N LEU A 112 -11.59 -13.74 -21.77
CA LEU A 112 -10.37 -12.99 -22.11
C LEU A 112 -10.58 -11.47 -21.97
N VAL A 113 -11.74 -10.96 -22.38
CA VAL A 113 -12.11 -9.55 -22.24
C VAL A 113 -12.32 -9.20 -20.76
N THR A 114 -12.99 -10.04 -19.97
CA THR A 114 -13.15 -9.82 -18.52
C THR A 114 -11.84 -9.98 -17.73
N GLY A 115 -10.87 -10.77 -18.21
CA GLY A 115 -9.52 -10.87 -17.63
C GLY A 115 -8.56 -9.74 -18.04
N ARG A 116 -8.82 -9.08 -19.18
CA ARG A 116 -8.09 -7.88 -19.68
C ARG A 116 -8.72 -6.57 -19.21
N LEU A 117 -10.00 -6.58 -18.87
CA LEU A 117 -10.64 -5.48 -18.17
C LEU A 117 -10.12 -5.47 -16.73
N PRO A 118 -9.43 -4.42 -16.28
CA PRO A 118 -9.16 -4.29 -14.86
C PRO A 118 -10.52 -4.22 -14.17
N PHE A 119 -10.95 -5.32 -13.54
CA PHE A 119 -11.91 -5.28 -12.43
C PHE A 119 -11.24 -4.59 -11.24
N TYR A 120 -10.86 -3.33 -11.45
CA TYR A 120 -10.90 -2.32 -10.43
C TYR A 120 -12.38 -2.20 -10.10
N ARG A 121 -12.79 -2.74 -8.94
CA ARG A 121 -13.97 -2.21 -8.28
C ARG A 121 -13.68 -0.72 -8.11
N GLN A 122 -14.18 0.09 -9.02
CA GLN A 122 -14.51 1.48 -8.74
C GLN A 122 -15.55 1.39 -7.63
N THR A 123 -15.07 1.39 -6.39
CA THR A 123 -15.82 2.13 -5.38
C THR A 123 -15.84 3.53 -5.97
N GLY A 124 -17.02 3.95 -6.44
CA GLY A 124 -17.27 5.27 -7.04
C GLY A 124 -17.17 6.34 -5.96
N GLU A 125 -16.03 6.38 -5.30
CA GLU A 125 -15.63 7.46 -4.45
C GLU A 125 -15.10 8.53 -5.40
N SER A 126 -15.85 9.61 -5.57
CA SER A 126 -15.34 10.76 -6.31
C SER A 126 -14.02 11.19 -5.66
N ILE A 127 -12.92 11.13 -6.39
CA ILE A 127 -11.62 11.61 -5.91
C ILE A 127 -11.83 13.07 -5.49
N SER A 128 -11.64 13.35 -4.20
CA SER A 128 -11.80 14.71 -3.68
C SER A 128 -10.85 15.63 -4.42
N GLN A 129 -11.36 16.75 -4.93
CA GLN A 129 -10.54 17.76 -5.60
C GLN A 129 -9.54 18.42 -4.63
N LYS A 130 -9.75 18.27 -3.32
CA LYS A 130 -8.86 18.74 -2.25
C LYS A 130 -7.97 17.63 -1.70
N SER A 131 -7.61 16.67 -2.55
CA SER A 131 -6.68 15.60 -2.20
C SER A 131 -5.30 15.84 -2.79
N ILE A 132 -4.27 15.60 -1.99
CA ILE A 132 -2.88 15.92 -2.31
C ILE A 132 -1.94 14.79 -1.92
N ALA A 133 -1.03 14.44 -2.84
CA ALA A 133 0.11 13.57 -2.56
C ALA A 133 1.41 14.35 -2.69
N VAL A 134 2.30 14.22 -1.70
CA VAL A 134 3.62 14.85 -1.73
C VAL A 134 4.67 13.84 -2.14
N LEU A 135 5.27 14.03 -3.32
CA LEU A 135 6.34 13.16 -3.82
C LEU A 135 7.67 13.45 -3.10
N PRO A 136 8.64 12.51 -3.14
CA PRO A 136 9.99 12.77 -2.63
C PRO A 136 10.60 14.02 -3.27
N PHE A 137 11.15 14.93 -2.48
CA PHE A 137 11.75 16.14 -3.02
C PHE A 137 13.12 15.84 -3.62
N GLU A 138 13.42 16.46 -4.76
CA GLU A 138 14.72 16.31 -5.43
C GLU A 138 15.79 17.08 -4.65
N ASN A 139 16.91 16.43 -4.31
CA ASN A 139 18.06 17.11 -3.72
C ASN A 139 18.96 17.68 -4.83
N LEU A 140 18.98 19.01 -4.96
CA LEU A 140 19.83 19.75 -5.90
C LEU A 140 21.09 20.32 -5.25
N SER A 141 21.37 19.96 -4.00
CA SER A 141 22.60 20.35 -3.30
C SER A 141 23.79 19.61 -3.90
N GLU A 142 24.93 20.29 -4.05
CA GLU A 142 26.18 19.67 -4.51
C GLU A 142 26.67 18.58 -3.54
N ASP A 143 26.55 18.87 -2.24
CA ASP A 143 26.87 17.93 -1.18
C ASP A 143 25.71 16.94 -0.97
N LYS A 144 25.95 15.67 -1.31
CA LYS A 144 24.99 14.57 -1.08
C LYS A 144 24.69 14.35 0.40
N ALA A 145 25.57 14.78 1.32
CA ALA A 145 25.29 14.74 2.74
C ALA A 145 24.09 15.62 3.12
N ASN A 146 23.67 16.58 2.29
CA ASN A 146 22.47 17.40 2.52
C ASN A 146 21.16 16.75 2.07
N ALA A 147 21.17 15.50 1.58
CA ALA A 147 19.93 14.83 1.15
C ALA A 147 18.87 14.72 2.26
N TYR A 148 19.29 14.61 3.53
CA TYR A 148 18.36 14.62 4.68
C TYR A 148 17.52 15.88 4.74
N PHE A 149 18.04 17.00 4.22
CA PHE A 149 17.37 18.28 4.32
C PHE A 149 16.15 18.32 3.40
N ALA A 150 16.25 17.78 2.18
CA ALA A 150 15.11 17.61 1.28
C ALA A 150 14.04 16.70 1.88
N ASP A 151 14.44 15.57 2.46
CA ASP A 151 13.54 14.63 3.14
C ASP A 151 12.85 15.25 4.36
N GLY A 152 13.60 16.00 5.18
CA GLY A 152 13.10 16.68 6.37
C GLY A 152 12.09 17.78 6.05
N ILE A 153 12.39 18.65 5.08
CA ILE A 153 11.47 19.71 4.63
C ILE A 153 10.17 19.12 4.09
N ARG A 154 10.26 18.04 3.30
CA ARG A 154 9.08 17.34 2.80
C ARG A 154 8.21 16.81 3.93
N GLU A 155 8.82 16.22 4.97
CA GLU A 155 8.11 15.70 6.14
C GLU A 155 7.43 16.82 6.94
N GLU A 156 8.07 17.97 7.08
CA GLU A 156 7.47 19.15 7.72
C GLU A 156 6.29 19.71 6.92
N ILE A 157 6.40 19.79 5.59
CA ILE A 157 5.29 20.20 4.73
C ILE A 157 4.11 19.22 4.88
N LEU A 158 4.36 17.91 4.86
CA LEU A 158 3.32 16.90 5.05
C LEU A 158 2.65 17.04 6.42
N THR A 159 3.44 17.27 7.47
CA THR A 159 2.96 17.48 8.84
C THR A 159 2.06 18.71 8.94
N ARG A 160 2.40 19.80 8.25
CA ARG A 160 1.60 21.03 8.21
C ARG A 160 0.32 20.86 7.41
N LEU A 161 0.39 20.23 6.24
CA LEU A 161 -0.79 19.94 5.42
C LEU A 161 -1.78 19.02 6.16
N ALA A 162 -1.29 18.07 6.95
CA ALA A 162 -2.13 17.15 7.73
C ALA A 162 -2.96 17.85 8.84
N LYS A 163 -2.61 19.10 9.20
CA LYS A 163 -3.39 19.94 10.14
C LYS A 163 -4.64 20.53 9.50
N ILE A 164 -4.75 20.56 8.17
CA ILE A 164 -5.85 21.20 7.47
C ILE A 164 -6.96 20.15 7.24
N ALA A 165 -8.09 20.30 7.93
CA ALA A 165 -9.18 19.34 7.89
C ALA A 165 -9.85 19.18 6.52
N ASP A 166 -9.87 20.26 5.74
CA ASP A 166 -10.47 20.28 4.41
C ASP A 166 -9.55 19.66 3.32
N LEU A 167 -8.33 19.22 3.69
CA LEU A 167 -7.39 18.55 2.80
C LEU A 167 -7.31 17.04 3.09
N LYS A 168 -7.36 16.23 2.04
CA LYS A 168 -7.01 14.80 2.09
C LYS A 168 -5.55 14.62 1.72
N VAL A 169 -4.69 14.40 2.71
CA VAL A 169 -3.25 14.21 2.52
C VAL A 169 -2.91 12.72 2.45
N ILE A 170 -2.17 12.31 1.42
CA ILE A 170 -1.68 10.94 1.30
C ILE A 170 -0.42 10.74 2.12
N SER A 171 -0.31 9.56 2.73
CA SER A 171 0.83 9.22 3.60
C SER A 171 2.15 9.23 2.83
N ARG A 172 3.22 9.62 3.56
CA ARG A 172 4.61 9.50 3.09
C ARG A 172 4.90 8.12 2.52
N THR A 173 4.53 7.07 3.25
CA THR A 173 4.86 5.68 2.91
C THR A 173 4.25 5.25 1.57
N SER A 174 3.11 5.81 1.19
CA SER A 174 2.49 5.55 -0.11
C SER A 174 3.23 6.24 -1.25
N THR A 175 3.84 7.41 -1.02
CA THR A 175 4.56 8.16 -2.06
C THR A 175 6.06 7.82 -2.14
N GLN A 176 6.65 7.25 -1.10
CA GLN A 176 8.09 6.97 -0.97
C GLN A 176 8.67 6.11 -2.11
N ARG A 177 7.85 5.28 -2.76
CA ARG A 177 8.27 4.39 -3.86
C ARG A 177 8.44 5.08 -5.21
N TYR A 178 7.92 6.31 -5.34
CA TYR A 178 7.96 7.05 -6.59
C TYR A 178 9.21 7.93 -6.65
N GLN A 179 9.60 8.29 -7.88
CA GLN A 179 10.68 9.24 -8.11
C GLN A 179 10.21 10.67 -7.81
N SER A 180 11.15 11.60 -7.66
CA SER A 180 10.85 13.01 -7.40
C SER A 180 10.14 13.72 -8.55
N LYS A 181 10.44 13.31 -9.79
CA LYS A 181 9.83 13.83 -11.03
C LYS A 181 9.52 12.69 -11.99
N PRO A 182 8.44 11.94 -11.74
CA PRO A 182 8.08 10.79 -12.57
C PRO A 182 7.36 11.26 -13.84
N GLY A 183 7.64 10.62 -14.98
CA GLY A 183 6.97 10.95 -16.24
C GLY A 183 5.49 10.53 -16.33
N ASN A 184 4.95 9.82 -15.32
CA ASN A 184 3.60 9.23 -15.33
C ASN A 184 2.71 9.70 -14.17
N LEU A 185 2.63 11.01 -13.93
CA LEU A 185 1.84 11.61 -12.85
C LEU A 185 0.37 11.17 -12.85
N ALA A 186 -0.26 11.04 -14.02
CA ALA A 186 -1.63 10.55 -14.16
C ALA A 186 -1.84 9.15 -13.57
N GLU A 187 -0.88 8.25 -13.79
CA GLU A 187 -0.94 6.89 -13.27
C GLU A 187 -0.73 6.88 -11.76
N ILE A 188 0.23 7.64 -11.26
CA ILE A 188 0.55 7.76 -9.84
C ILE A 188 -0.66 8.31 -9.07
N ALA A 189 -1.26 9.39 -9.56
CA ALA A 189 -2.44 9.99 -8.95
C ALA A 189 -3.62 9.02 -8.88
N LYS A 190 -3.83 8.24 -9.95
CA LYS A 190 -4.84 7.20 -10.00
C LYS A 190 -4.56 6.07 -9.00
N GLN A 191 -3.30 5.66 -8.86
CA GLN A 191 -2.90 4.63 -7.88
C GLN A 191 -3.07 5.12 -6.44
N LEU A 192 -2.79 6.39 -6.17
CA LEU A 192 -2.91 7.01 -4.85
C LEU A 192 -4.33 7.52 -4.53
N GLY A 193 -5.19 7.65 -5.54
CA GLY A 193 -6.55 8.19 -5.40
C GLY A 193 -6.56 9.67 -5.04
N VAL A 194 -5.73 10.48 -5.72
CA VAL A 194 -5.62 11.93 -5.53
C VAL A 194 -5.89 12.73 -6.80
N ALA A 195 -6.33 13.98 -6.63
CA ALA A 195 -6.53 14.94 -7.71
C ALA A 195 -5.29 15.81 -7.97
N ASN A 196 -4.47 16.04 -6.93
CA ASN A 196 -3.31 16.92 -7.01
C ASN A 196 -2.04 16.24 -6.51
N ILE A 197 -0.91 16.59 -7.13
CA ILE A 197 0.43 16.14 -6.74
C ILE A 197 1.29 17.37 -6.42
N LEU A 198 2.03 17.28 -5.33
CA LEU A 198 3.06 18.24 -4.95
C LEU A 198 4.43 17.67 -5.30
N GLU A 199 5.14 18.38 -6.16
CA GLU A 199 6.54 18.15 -6.48
C GLU A 199 7.39 19.26 -5.86
N GLY A 200 8.67 18.97 -5.63
CA GLY A 200 9.59 19.97 -5.16
C GLY A 200 11.03 19.56 -5.27
N SER A 201 11.90 20.57 -5.17
CA SER A 201 13.34 20.40 -5.08
C SER A 201 13.89 21.29 -3.97
N VAL A 202 14.98 20.82 -3.35
CA VAL A 202 15.66 21.55 -2.30
C VAL A 202 17.14 21.60 -2.60
N GLN A 203 17.71 22.79 -2.49
CA GLN A 203 19.12 23.05 -2.60
C GLN A 203 19.59 23.75 -1.33
N LYS A 204 20.49 23.11 -0.60
CA LYS A 204 21.15 23.68 0.57
C LYS A 204 22.60 24.00 0.21
N ALA A 205 22.91 25.28 0.20
CA ALA A 205 24.27 25.82 0.25
C ALA A 205 24.58 26.25 1.70
N THR A 206 25.86 26.51 2.00
CA THR A 206 26.38 26.73 3.36
C THR A 206 25.44 27.51 4.30
N ASP A 207 24.97 28.68 3.89
CA ASP A 207 24.07 29.54 4.66
C ASP A 207 22.77 29.89 3.92
N GLN A 208 22.51 29.24 2.77
CA GLN A 208 21.34 29.54 1.94
C GLN A 208 20.60 28.27 1.55
N VAL A 209 19.28 28.37 1.57
CA VAL A 209 18.38 27.30 1.19
C VAL A 209 17.44 27.85 0.12
N ARG A 210 17.37 27.11 -0.99
CA ARG A 210 16.39 27.29 -2.04
C ARG A 210 15.42 26.11 -2.03
N VAL A 211 14.14 26.39 -1.85
CA VAL A 211 13.07 25.39 -1.94
C VAL A 211 12.16 25.78 -3.10
N THR A 212 12.11 24.95 -4.14
CA THR A 212 11.14 25.11 -5.24
C THR A 212 10.03 24.11 -5.06
N VAL A 213 8.78 24.57 -5.09
CA VAL A 213 7.60 23.70 -4.92
C VAL A 213 6.59 23.98 -6.02
N GLN A 214 5.96 22.92 -6.52
CA GLN A 214 4.94 23.01 -7.56
C GLN A 214 3.76 22.11 -7.22
N LEU A 215 2.56 22.66 -7.33
CA LEU A 215 1.28 21.98 -7.15
C LEU A 215 0.65 21.75 -8.53
N ILE A 216 0.47 20.49 -8.89
CA ILE A 216 -0.03 20.07 -10.21
C ILE A 216 -1.40 19.42 -10.04
N GLN A 217 -2.39 19.90 -10.80
CA GLN A 217 -3.68 19.23 -10.97
C GLN A 217 -3.59 18.18 -12.07
N VAL A 218 -3.84 16.93 -11.71
CA VAL A 218 -3.52 15.79 -12.57
C VAL A 218 -4.53 15.59 -13.71
N ALA A 219 -5.78 16.01 -13.50
CA ALA A 219 -6.83 15.86 -14.51
C ALA A 219 -6.57 16.71 -15.78
N SER A 220 -5.94 17.87 -15.61
CA SER A 220 -5.67 18.87 -16.64
C SER A 220 -4.18 19.02 -16.95
N ASP A 221 -3.32 18.30 -16.22
CA ASP A 221 -1.85 18.47 -16.24
C ASP A 221 -1.42 19.94 -16.05
N SER A 222 -2.18 20.68 -15.23
CA SER A 222 -1.98 22.12 -15.04
C SER A 222 -1.29 22.44 -13.72
N HIS A 223 -0.28 23.30 -13.76
CA HIS A 223 0.33 23.87 -12.55
C HIS A 223 -0.62 24.87 -11.91
N LEU A 224 -1.23 24.51 -10.79
CA LEU A 224 -2.12 25.38 -10.02
C LEU A 224 -1.34 26.49 -9.30
N TRP A 225 -0.14 26.14 -8.83
CA TRP A 225 0.73 27.04 -8.10
C TRP A 225 2.17 26.54 -8.18
N ALA A 226 3.12 27.46 -8.29
CA ALA A 226 4.54 27.17 -8.23
C ALA A 226 5.25 28.38 -7.63
N ASP A 227 6.21 28.13 -6.75
CA ASP A 227 7.00 29.20 -6.14
C ASP A 227 8.39 28.73 -5.75
N THR A 228 9.31 29.70 -5.58
CA THR A 228 10.69 29.48 -5.14
C THR A 228 10.99 30.31 -3.91
N PHE A 229 11.38 29.63 -2.84
CA PHE A 229 11.73 30.24 -1.57
C PHE A 229 13.25 30.24 -1.41
N ASP A 230 13.84 31.42 -1.60
CA ASP A 230 15.24 31.67 -1.30
C ASP A 230 15.35 32.33 0.07
N ARG A 231 15.95 31.62 1.03
CA ARG A 231 16.11 32.09 2.42
C ARG A 231 17.50 31.75 2.95
N LYS A 232 17.93 32.53 3.94
CA LYS A 232 19.05 32.12 4.78
C LYS A 232 18.65 30.94 5.65
N LEU A 233 19.61 30.12 6.07
CA LEU A 233 19.31 28.97 6.94
C LEU A 233 18.67 29.40 8.28
N THR A 234 18.97 30.62 8.74
CA THR A 234 18.36 31.25 9.93
C THR A 234 16.91 31.71 9.72
N ASP A 235 16.49 31.89 8.47
CA ASP A 235 15.18 32.44 8.11
C ASP A 235 14.29 31.38 7.45
N ILE A 236 14.76 30.13 7.35
CA ILE A 236 14.00 29.03 6.76
C ILE A 236 12.77 28.66 7.61
N PHE A 237 12.79 28.99 8.91
CA PHE A 237 11.69 28.65 9.82
C PHE A 237 10.42 29.38 9.42
N GLY A 238 9.45 28.63 8.91
CA GLY A 238 8.16 29.17 8.49
C GLY A 238 7.91 29.06 7.01
N VAL A 239 8.93 28.78 6.18
CA VAL A 239 8.73 28.52 4.74
C VAL A 239 7.75 27.37 4.53
N GLU A 240 7.80 26.33 5.36
CA GLU A 240 6.85 25.21 5.27
C GLU A 240 5.42 25.64 5.65
N SER A 241 5.27 26.70 6.47
CA SER A 241 3.97 27.29 6.83
C SER A 241 3.43 28.13 5.68
N GLU A 242 4.29 28.91 5.03
CA GLU A 242 3.97 29.68 3.83
C GLU A 242 3.54 28.76 2.70
N ILE A 243 4.29 27.68 2.44
CA ILE A 243 3.95 26.64 1.45
C ILE A 243 2.61 25.99 1.79
N ALA A 244 2.40 25.55 3.04
CA ALA A 244 1.14 24.91 3.43
C ALA A 244 -0.07 25.84 3.26
N LYS A 245 0.09 27.13 3.57
CA LYS A 245 -0.95 28.15 3.36
C LYS A 245 -1.20 28.40 1.87
N ALA A 246 -0.14 28.56 1.07
CA ALA A 246 -0.27 28.76 -0.37
C ALA A 246 -0.98 27.57 -1.06
N ILE A 247 -0.66 26.34 -0.65
CA ILE A 247 -1.35 25.14 -1.14
C ILE A 247 -2.82 25.14 -0.71
N ALA A 248 -3.12 25.50 0.55
CA ALA A 248 -4.49 25.60 1.02
C ALA A 248 -5.29 26.63 0.21
N ASP A 249 -4.71 27.79 -0.06
CA ASP A 249 -5.33 28.85 -0.85
C ASP A 249 -5.52 28.42 -2.32
N ALA A 250 -4.51 27.80 -2.93
CA ALA A 250 -4.59 27.30 -4.31
C ALA A 250 -5.65 26.19 -4.49
N LEU A 251 -5.83 25.34 -3.49
CA LEU A 251 -6.88 24.30 -3.46
C LEU A 251 -8.22 24.79 -2.92
N GLN A 252 -8.32 26.08 -2.58
CA GLN A 252 -9.51 26.70 -1.98
C GLN A 252 -9.99 25.92 -0.73
N ALA A 253 -9.04 25.41 0.06
CA ALA A 253 -9.30 24.71 1.30
C ALA A 253 -9.67 25.72 2.40
N LYS A 254 -10.73 25.43 3.14
CA LYS A 254 -11.17 26.29 4.24
C LYS A 254 -10.25 26.11 5.43
N LEU A 255 -9.59 27.20 5.83
CA LEU A 255 -8.80 27.27 7.06
C LEU A 255 -9.62 27.91 8.17
N THR A 256 -9.80 27.20 9.28
CA THR A 256 -10.34 27.73 10.52
C THR A 256 -9.29 28.62 11.21
N GLY A 257 -9.74 29.54 12.08
CA GLY A 257 -8.82 30.38 12.86
C GLY A 257 -7.94 29.58 13.85
N GLY A 258 -8.31 28.34 14.17
CA GLY A 258 -7.47 27.41 14.93
C GLY A 258 -6.32 26.87 14.07
N GLU A 259 -6.62 26.40 12.86
CA GLU A 259 -5.62 25.86 11.91
C GLU A 259 -4.62 26.95 11.48
N GLN A 260 -5.09 28.17 11.21
CA GLN A 260 -4.21 29.29 10.88
C GLN A 260 -3.19 29.58 11.98
N ARG A 261 -3.64 29.59 13.25
CA ARG A 261 -2.75 29.77 14.40
C ARG A 261 -1.77 28.61 14.54
N ALA A 262 -2.22 27.37 14.34
CA ALA A 262 -1.37 26.19 14.42
C ALA A 262 -0.30 26.14 13.31
N LEU A 263 -0.60 26.65 12.12
CA LEU A 263 0.35 26.77 11.01
C LEU A 263 1.36 27.90 11.26
N ALA A 264 0.96 29.00 11.89
CA ALA A 264 1.83 30.15 12.15
C ALA A 264 2.91 29.91 13.23
N VAL A 265 2.82 28.82 13.99
CA VAL A 265 3.80 28.51 15.04
C VAL A 265 5.15 28.17 14.40
N LYS A 266 6.15 29.00 14.69
CA LYS A 266 7.55 28.71 14.37
C LYS A 266 8.06 27.60 15.29
N PRO A 267 8.71 26.54 14.77
CA PRO A 267 9.18 25.43 15.60
C PRO A 267 10.31 25.83 16.55
N THR A 268 11.26 26.65 16.08
CA THR A 268 12.44 27.14 16.82
C THR A 268 12.94 28.44 16.17
N ASN A 269 13.82 29.17 16.87
CA ASN A 269 14.61 30.28 16.32
C ASN A 269 16.11 29.93 16.20
N ASN A 270 16.50 28.68 16.49
CA ASN A 270 17.89 28.21 16.43
C ASN A 270 18.08 27.29 15.21
N SER A 271 18.89 27.72 14.25
CA SER A 271 19.16 26.98 13.00
C SER A 271 19.89 25.68 13.20
N GLU A 272 20.83 25.61 14.14
CA GLU A 272 21.51 24.37 14.47
C GLU A 272 20.56 23.36 15.11
N ALA A 273 19.66 23.84 15.98
CA ALA A 273 18.63 22.99 16.58
C ALA A 273 17.67 22.44 15.52
N TYR A 274 17.30 23.27 14.54
CA TYR A 274 16.45 22.86 13.44
C TYR A 274 17.14 21.88 12.47
N ASP A 275 18.41 22.11 12.14
CA ASP A 275 19.21 21.20 11.31
C ASP A 275 19.28 19.80 11.94
N ALA A 276 19.59 19.74 13.25
CA ALA A 276 19.59 18.50 14.01
C ALA A 276 18.20 17.84 14.01
N TYR A 277 17.14 18.62 14.20
CA TYR A 277 15.77 18.12 14.12
C TYR A 277 15.42 17.51 12.75
N LEU A 278 15.77 18.19 11.64
CA LEU A 278 15.52 17.69 10.28
C LEU A 278 16.29 16.40 9.99
N ARG A 279 17.51 16.25 10.51
CA ARG A 279 18.28 14.99 10.41
C ARG A 279 17.57 13.83 11.12
N GLY A 280 16.99 14.09 12.29
CA GLY A 280 16.15 13.11 13.00
C GLY A 280 14.93 12.71 12.19
N LEU A 281 14.20 13.69 11.63
CA LEU A 281 13.03 13.43 10.78
C LEU A 281 13.38 12.59 9.55
N ALA A 282 14.48 12.93 8.86
CA ALA A 282 14.90 12.21 7.67
C ALA A 282 15.23 10.73 7.96
N LEU A 283 15.78 10.43 9.14
CA LEU A 283 16.00 9.04 9.57
C LEU A 283 14.69 8.30 9.86
N GLU A 284 13.74 8.94 10.53
CA GLU A 284 12.39 8.37 10.73
C GLU A 284 11.62 8.20 9.40
N ALA A 285 11.94 9.02 8.40
CA ALA A 285 11.27 9.01 7.11
C ALA A 285 11.63 7.81 6.24
N ARG A 286 12.75 7.13 6.52
CA ARG A 286 13.27 6.01 5.70
C ARG A 286 12.36 4.79 5.71
N THR A 287 12.30 4.13 4.56
CA THR A 287 11.43 2.97 4.29
C THR A 287 11.81 1.72 5.10
N THR A 288 13.10 1.56 5.37
CA THR A 288 13.65 0.49 6.22
C THR A 288 14.38 1.14 7.39
N VAL A 289 13.67 1.32 8.49
CA VAL A 289 14.29 1.80 9.73
C VAL A 289 15.14 0.68 10.29
N SER A 290 16.46 0.78 10.13
CA SER A 290 17.38 -0.07 10.87
C SER A 290 17.25 0.24 12.36
N PRO A 291 17.46 -0.73 13.27
CA PRO A 291 17.67 -0.44 14.68
C PRO A 291 18.66 0.70 14.95
N ASP A 292 19.69 0.78 14.12
CA ASP A 292 20.72 1.83 14.14
C ASP A 292 20.17 3.21 13.75
N ASP A 293 19.26 3.30 12.77
CA ASP A 293 18.64 4.56 12.35
C ASP A 293 17.77 5.17 13.46
N SER A 294 17.04 4.33 14.22
CA SER A 294 16.25 4.80 15.36
C SER A 294 17.13 5.37 16.48
N GLY A 295 18.28 4.74 16.75
CA GLY A 295 19.25 5.26 17.72
C GLY A 295 19.88 6.58 17.28
N LYS A 296 20.23 6.70 16.00
CA LYS A 296 20.76 7.95 15.42
C LYS A 296 19.73 9.08 15.46
N ALA A 297 18.46 8.78 15.17
CA ALA A 297 17.38 9.77 15.26
C ALA A 297 17.25 10.33 16.68
N VAL A 298 17.30 9.46 17.71
CA VAL A 298 17.35 9.88 19.12
C VAL A 298 18.50 10.84 19.37
N GLY A 299 19.73 10.50 18.96
CA GLY A 299 20.89 11.38 19.15
C GLY A 299 20.76 12.75 18.48
N PHE A 300 20.15 12.82 17.30
CA PHE A 300 19.88 14.10 16.63
C PHE A 300 18.82 14.92 17.35
N TYR A 301 17.74 14.32 17.85
CA TYR A 301 16.76 15.06 18.64
C TYR A 301 17.30 15.48 20.01
N GLU A 302 18.15 14.68 20.65
CA GLU A 302 18.88 15.07 21.86
C GLU A 302 19.74 16.31 21.60
N ARG A 303 20.46 16.35 20.49
CA ARG A 303 21.23 17.54 20.08
C ARG A 303 20.32 18.74 19.86
N ALA A 304 19.18 18.57 19.19
CA ALA A 304 18.22 19.65 18.94
C ALA A 304 17.71 20.27 20.25
N VAL A 305 17.32 19.46 21.23
CA VAL A 305 16.80 19.97 22.52
C VAL A 305 17.89 20.49 23.46
N GLN A 306 19.15 20.07 23.29
CA GLN A 306 20.28 20.67 23.98
C GLN A 306 20.59 22.07 23.45
N LEU A 307 20.44 22.27 22.14
CA LEU A 307 20.65 23.55 21.47
C LEU A 307 19.51 24.54 21.70
N ASP A 308 18.27 24.04 21.74
CA ASP A 308 17.09 24.83 22.08
C ASP A 308 16.18 24.03 23.04
N PRO A 309 16.32 24.24 24.36
CA PRO A 309 15.47 23.59 25.35
C PRO A 309 13.98 23.97 25.25
N ALA A 310 13.64 25.08 24.58
CA ALA A 310 12.26 25.51 24.36
C ALA A 310 11.62 24.89 23.10
N PHE A 311 12.38 24.08 22.34
CA PHE A 311 11.93 23.44 21.10
C PHE A 311 10.97 22.27 21.38
N ALA A 312 9.70 22.60 21.70
CA ALA A 312 8.68 21.65 22.12
C ALA A 312 8.46 20.47 21.14
N LEU A 313 8.51 20.76 19.84
CA LEU A 313 8.36 19.75 18.79
C LEU A 313 9.51 18.74 18.79
N ALA A 314 10.74 19.18 19.00
CA ALA A 314 11.90 18.29 19.12
C ALA A 314 11.80 17.41 20.38
N TRP A 315 11.30 17.94 21.50
CA TRP A 315 11.02 17.12 22.69
C TRP A 315 9.95 16.05 22.44
N ALA A 316 8.88 16.40 21.72
CA ALA A 316 7.83 15.44 21.36
C ALA A 316 8.38 14.32 20.45
N ARG A 317 9.18 14.66 19.43
CA ARG A 317 9.85 13.67 18.57
C ARG A 317 10.86 12.83 19.34
N LEU A 318 11.66 13.43 20.23
CA LEU A 318 12.61 12.71 21.08
C LEU A 318 11.91 11.66 21.95
N SER A 319 10.77 12.01 22.54
CA SER A 319 9.96 11.06 23.30
C SER A 319 9.44 9.93 22.40
N ARG A 320 8.88 10.26 21.23
CA ARG A 320 8.37 9.25 20.29
C ARG A 320 9.47 8.29 19.82
N ALA A 321 10.63 8.81 19.45
CA ALA A 321 11.79 8.03 19.00
C ALA A 321 12.30 7.11 20.12
N ASN A 322 12.42 7.63 21.34
CA ASN A 322 12.80 6.80 22.50
C ASN A 322 11.77 5.71 22.80
N ALA A 323 10.47 6.00 22.69
CA ALA A 323 9.41 5.00 22.86
C ALA A 323 9.50 3.89 21.81
N HIS A 324 9.84 4.23 20.55
CA HIS A 324 10.05 3.26 19.48
C HIS A 324 11.25 2.35 19.77
N VAL A 325 12.39 2.93 20.17
CA VAL A 325 13.60 2.16 20.55
C VAL A 325 13.31 1.28 21.78
N TYR A 326 12.60 1.81 22.78
CA TYR A 326 12.20 1.05 23.97
C TYR A 326 11.34 -0.17 23.61
N PHE A 327 10.45 0.01 22.65
CA PHE A 327 9.52 -1.01 22.21
C PHE A 327 10.20 -2.22 21.55
N GLY A 328 11.19 -1.96 20.70
CA GLY A 328 11.76 -2.97 19.82
C GLY A 328 13.17 -3.44 20.17
N LEU A 329 13.96 -2.65 20.90
CA LEU A 329 15.41 -2.83 20.99
C LEU A 329 15.96 -2.76 22.41
N ASP A 330 15.56 -1.75 23.20
CA ASP A 330 16.17 -1.43 24.48
C ASP A 330 15.11 -1.10 25.54
N SER A 331 14.57 -2.13 26.18
CA SER A 331 13.52 -1.99 27.19
C SER A 331 14.06 -1.66 28.61
N THR A 332 15.18 -0.95 28.71
CA THR A 332 15.78 -0.57 30.00
C THR A 332 15.00 0.52 30.73
N THR A 333 15.10 0.54 32.07
CA THR A 333 14.52 1.59 32.91
C THR A 333 15.05 2.98 32.54
N THR A 334 16.35 3.09 32.25
CA THR A 334 16.99 4.35 31.80
C THR A 334 16.31 4.92 30.56
N ARG A 335 16.03 4.08 29.55
CA ARG A 335 15.34 4.55 28.34
C ARG A 335 13.90 4.92 28.60
N ARG A 336 13.19 4.16 29.45
CA ARG A 336 11.83 4.51 29.89
C ARG A 336 11.79 5.90 30.54
N GLU A 337 12.70 6.17 31.47
CA GLU A 337 12.82 7.45 32.16
C GLU A 337 13.21 8.59 31.20
N ALA A 338 14.13 8.37 30.27
CA ALA A 338 14.46 9.35 29.24
C ALA A 338 13.24 9.69 28.35
N THR A 339 12.47 8.67 27.95
CA THR A 339 11.22 8.84 27.19
C THR A 339 10.21 9.70 27.95
N GLU A 340 10.03 9.41 29.23
CA GLU A 340 9.10 10.09 30.12
C GLU A 340 9.53 11.54 30.40
N ARG A 341 10.82 11.78 30.64
CA ARG A 341 11.36 13.15 30.78
C ARG A 341 11.10 13.98 29.54
N ALA A 342 11.38 13.44 28.35
CA ALA A 342 11.12 14.14 27.09
C ALA A 342 9.63 14.45 26.89
N LEU A 343 8.75 13.51 27.21
CA LEU A 343 7.29 13.72 27.14
C LEU A 343 6.84 14.82 28.09
N ASN A 344 7.28 14.76 29.35
CA ASN A 344 6.91 15.72 30.37
C ASN A 344 7.37 17.14 30.00
N THR A 345 8.55 17.29 29.40
CA THR A 345 9.02 18.60 28.90
C THR A 345 8.19 19.08 27.72
N ALA A 346 7.88 18.23 26.74
CA ALA A 346 7.00 18.58 25.63
C ALA A 346 5.61 19.04 26.12
N GLN A 347 5.05 18.35 27.13
CA GLN A 347 3.78 18.72 27.76
C GLN A 347 3.84 20.04 28.53
N LYS A 348 4.96 20.35 29.19
CA LYS A 348 5.15 21.64 29.86
C LYS A 348 5.20 22.80 28.86
N LEU A 349 5.88 22.60 27.73
CA LEU A 349 6.04 23.63 26.71
C LEU A 349 4.78 23.81 25.85
N GLN A 350 4.17 22.71 25.43
CA GLN A 350 3.00 22.70 24.54
C GLN A 350 2.06 21.51 24.89
N PRO A 351 1.22 21.64 25.94
CA PRO A 351 0.40 20.52 26.44
C PRO A 351 -0.67 20.04 25.45
N ASN A 352 -1.18 20.95 24.63
CA ASN A 352 -2.29 20.70 23.71
C ASN A 352 -1.83 20.67 22.24
N SER A 353 -0.52 20.65 21.95
CA SER A 353 -0.10 20.49 20.56
C SER A 353 -0.37 19.06 20.08
N PRO A 354 -0.77 18.89 18.81
CA PRO A 354 -1.03 17.56 18.26
C PRO A 354 0.20 16.64 18.35
N GLU A 355 1.39 17.18 18.22
CA GLU A 355 2.65 16.45 18.26
C GLU A 355 2.98 15.97 19.68
N THR A 356 2.71 16.76 20.72
CA THR A 356 2.80 16.32 22.12
C THR A 356 1.80 15.21 22.42
N LEU A 357 0.55 15.33 21.94
CA LEU A 357 -0.47 14.29 22.11
C LEU A 357 -0.11 13.00 21.37
N LEU A 358 0.51 13.09 20.18
CA LEU A 358 1.07 11.94 19.48
C LEU A 358 2.16 11.26 20.31
N ALA A 359 3.12 12.02 20.84
CA ALA A 359 4.16 11.47 21.70
C ALA A 359 3.58 10.77 22.94
N GLN A 360 2.55 11.36 23.56
CA GLN A 360 1.83 10.77 24.68
C GLN A 360 1.15 9.45 24.29
N ALA A 361 0.44 9.41 23.17
CA ALA A 361 -0.25 8.21 22.69
C ALA A 361 0.74 7.07 22.40
N TYR A 362 1.88 7.39 21.78
CA TYR A 362 2.95 6.41 21.55
C TYR A 362 3.62 5.95 22.84
N TYR A 363 3.85 6.83 23.82
CA TYR A 363 4.34 6.43 25.14
C TYR A 363 3.37 5.45 25.84
N GLN A 364 2.08 5.75 25.82
CA GLN A 364 1.05 4.86 26.39
C GLN A 364 1.03 3.49 25.68
N TYR A 365 1.12 3.50 24.35
CA TYR A 365 1.09 2.29 23.54
C TYR A 365 2.36 1.43 23.67
N TRP A 366 3.53 2.02 23.46
CA TRP A 366 4.80 1.31 23.33
C TRP A 366 5.51 1.09 24.66
N VAL A 367 5.43 2.06 25.58
CA VAL A 367 6.12 2.00 26.86
C VAL A 367 5.22 1.41 27.93
N ARG A 368 4.04 2.00 28.17
CA ARG A 368 3.11 1.57 29.22
C ARG A 368 2.28 0.34 28.88
N ARG A 369 2.14 0.01 27.58
CA ARG A 369 1.23 -1.05 27.08
C ARG A 369 -0.24 -0.83 27.40
N ASP A 370 -0.62 0.41 27.72
CA ASP A 370 -2.00 0.76 28.02
C ASP A 370 -2.73 1.09 26.71
N TYR A 371 -3.25 0.04 26.07
CA TYR A 371 -3.90 0.13 24.76
C TYR A 371 -5.19 0.94 24.79
N GLU A 372 -5.97 0.88 25.88
CA GLU A 372 -7.23 1.61 25.98
C GLU A 372 -6.96 3.10 26.14
N LEU A 373 -6.02 3.48 27.02
CA LEU A 373 -5.61 4.87 27.15
C LEU A 373 -4.96 5.41 25.87
N ALA A 374 -4.11 4.61 25.22
CA ALA A 374 -3.50 4.99 23.94
C ALA A 374 -4.56 5.26 22.86
N LYS A 375 -5.57 4.39 22.72
CA LYS A 375 -6.66 4.60 21.75
C LYS A 375 -7.44 5.88 22.02
N ALA A 376 -7.73 6.20 23.28
CA ALA A 376 -8.40 7.45 23.65
C ALA A 376 -7.56 8.67 23.25
N THR A 377 -6.25 8.66 23.54
CA THR A 377 -5.34 9.74 23.16
C THR A 377 -5.19 9.85 21.64
N PHE A 378 -5.03 8.74 20.92
CA PHE A 378 -5.04 8.72 19.45
C PHE A 378 -6.36 9.25 18.86
N GLY A 379 -7.49 8.98 19.51
CA GLY A 379 -8.79 9.56 19.15
C GLY A 379 -8.77 11.09 19.17
N ARG A 380 -8.23 11.70 20.23
CA ARG A 380 -8.05 13.16 20.33
C ARG A 380 -7.08 13.70 19.28
N VAL A 381 -5.99 13.00 19.00
CA VAL A 381 -5.06 13.40 17.93
C VAL A 381 -5.78 13.43 16.58
N ARG A 382 -6.63 12.46 16.29
CA ARG A 382 -7.39 12.41 15.02
C ARG A 382 -8.28 13.63 14.81
N GLU A 383 -8.80 14.23 15.88
CA GLU A 383 -9.60 15.45 15.81
C GLU A 383 -8.75 16.67 15.45
N LEU A 384 -7.47 16.70 15.87
CA LEU A 384 -6.55 17.80 15.63
C LEU A 384 -5.70 17.63 14.36
N LEU A 385 -5.49 16.39 13.92
CA LEU A 385 -4.76 16.00 12.71
C LEU A 385 -5.61 15.05 11.86
N PRO A 386 -6.75 15.51 11.33
CA PRO A 386 -7.64 14.68 10.52
C PRO A 386 -6.96 14.13 9.25
N GLY A 387 -5.95 14.83 8.71
CA GLY A 387 -5.18 14.41 7.55
C GLY A 387 -3.98 13.49 7.86
N SER A 388 -3.71 13.17 9.13
CA SER A 388 -2.54 12.36 9.49
C SER A 388 -2.78 10.86 9.28
N SER A 389 -1.88 10.22 8.53
CA SER A 389 -1.88 8.77 8.36
C SER A 389 -1.33 7.99 9.57
N ASP A 390 -0.66 8.66 10.50
CA ASP A 390 -0.03 8.01 11.66
C ASP A 390 -1.09 7.40 12.59
N VAL A 391 -2.20 8.10 12.78
CA VAL A 391 -3.24 7.71 13.74
C VAL A 391 -3.99 6.45 13.31
N PRO A 392 -4.54 6.33 12.08
CA PRO A 392 -5.16 5.09 11.63
C PRO A 392 -4.19 3.89 11.68
N GLY A 393 -2.93 4.09 11.30
CA GLY A 393 -1.91 3.04 11.35
C GLY A 393 -1.64 2.54 12.77
N ALA A 394 -1.48 3.47 13.74
CA ALA A 394 -1.27 3.11 15.13
C ALA A 394 -2.48 2.36 15.73
N LEU A 395 -3.70 2.82 15.43
CA LEU A 395 -4.93 2.18 15.91
C LEU A 395 -5.11 0.78 15.33
N ALA A 396 -4.81 0.58 14.04
CA ALA A 396 -4.82 -0.75 13.41
C ALA A 396 -3.80 -1.69 14.06
N LEU A 397 -2.60 -1.21 14.39
CA LEU A 397 -1.58 -1.99 15.09
C LEU A 397 -2.00 -2.35 16.53
N ILE A 398 -2.71 -1.46 17.23
CA ILE A 398 -3.28 -1.74 18.55
C ILE A 398 -4.36 -2.82 18.45
N ALA A 399 -5.31 -2.66 17.53
CA ALA A 399 -6.39 -3.63 17.29
C ALA A 399 -5.84 -5.03 16.99
N ARG A 400 -4.78 -5.08 16.17
CA ARG A 400 -4.03 -6.31 15.88
C ARG A 400 -3.50 -6.98 17.15
N ARG A 401 -2.90 -6.22 18.07
CA ARG A 401 -2.32 -6.77 19.31
C ARG A 401 -3.37 -7.24 20.31
N GLN A 402 -4.56 -6.65 20.28
CA GLN A 402 -5.68 -7.06 21.12
C GLN A 402 -6.48 -8.21 20.52
N GLY A 403 -6.06 -8.77 19.38
CA GLY A 403 -6.76 -9.83 18.68
C GLY A 403 -8.07 -9.38 18.02
N ARG A 404 -8.33 -8.06 17.95
CA ARG A 404 -9.51 -7.46 17.32
C ARG A 404 -9.22 -7.16 15.85
N TRP A 405 -8.99 -8.23 15.09
CA TRP A 405 -8.64 -8.16 13.66
C TRP A 405 -9.72 -7.45 12.84
N ASP A 406 -11.00 -7.62 13.22
CA ASP A 406 -12.14 -6.97 12.57
C ASP A 406 -12.17 -5.47 12.81
N GLU A 407 -11.67 -4.97 13.94
CA GLU A 407 -11.52 -3.52 14.18
C GLU A 407 -10.31 -2.96 13.43
N GLY A 408 -9.22 -3.72 13.30
CA GLY A 408 -8.04 -3.33 12.53
C GLY A 408 -8.27 -3.30 11.01
N ALA A 409 -9.16 -4.16 10.51
CA ALA A 409 -9.58 -4.19 9.10
C ALA A 409 -10.84 -3.36 8.82
N GLY A 410 -11.69 -3.17 9.84
CA GLY A 410 -13.03 -2.56 9.75
C GLY A 410 -13.17 -1.20 10.45
N MET A 411 -12.08 -0.62 10.97
CA MET A 411 -12.00 0.83 11.15
C MET A 411 -12.21 1.44 9.78
N LYS A 412 -13.47 1.82 9.50
CA LYS A 412 -13.99 2.31 8.23
C LYS A 412 -12.85 2.87 7.42
N ALA A 413 -12.47 2.14 6.38
CA ALA A 413 -11.71 2.69 5.29
C ALA A 413 -12.47 3.96 4.88
N LEU A 414 -12.03 5.11 5.41
CA LEU A 414 -12.28 6.33 4.70
C LEU A 414 -11.58 6.19 3.35
N PRO A 415 -12.03 6.94 2.34
CA PRO A 415 -11.85 6.80 0.90
C PRO A 415 -10.58 6.34 0.24
N THR A 416 -9.87 5.36 0.75
CA THR A 416 -8.44 5.29 0.48
C THR A 416 -8.15 3.88 0.07
N GLY A 417 -8.32 3.67 -1.23
CA GLY A 417 -8.00 2.44 -1.92
C GLY A 417 -6.57 2.04 -1.58
N SER A 418 -6.43 0.98 -0.80
CA SER A 418 -5.19 0.23 -0.75
C SER A 418 -5.52 -1.24 -0.56
N LYS A 419 -5.49 -1.98 -1.67
CA LYS A 419 -5.47 -3.45 -1.71
C LYS A 419 -4.12 -4.01 -1.21
N LEU A 420 -3.60 -3.49 -0.09
CA LEU A 420 -2.34 -3.96 0.51
C LEU A 420 -2.58 -4.84 1.75
N LEU A 421 -3.80 -4.87 2.29
CA LEU A 421 -4.13 -5.76 3.41
C LEU A 421 -4.23 -7.25 3.01
N CYS A 422 -4.31 -7.56 1.72
CA CYS A 422 -4.37 -8.95 1.26
C CYS A 422 -2.98 -9.59 0.96
N SER A 423 -1.92 -8.81 0.73
CA SER A 423 -0.58 -9.37 0.44
C SER A 423 0.23 -9.71 1.70
N ILE A 424 -0.10 -9.14 2.86
CA ILE A 424 0.55 -9.45 4.14
C ILE A 424 0.26 -10.90 4.58
N ARG A 425 -0.77 -11.55 4.03
CA ARG A 425 -1.10 -12.95 4.32
C ARG A 425 -0.09 -13.96 3.73
N ALA A 426 0.75 -13.58 2.76
CA ALA A 426 1.62 -14.52 2.04
C ALA A 426 3.11 -14.48 2.44
N THR A 427 3.62 -13.36 2.96
CA THR A 427 5.07 -13.16 3.18
C THR A 427 5.58 -13.41 4.60
N LEU A 428 4.72 -13.77 5.55
CA LEU A 428 5.11 -13.95 6.97
C LEU A 428 4.89 -15.36 7.53
N ASN A 429 4.64 -16.35 6.67
CA ASN A 429 4.56 -17.76 7.08
C ASN A 429 5.92 -18.50 7.05
N GLY A 430 7.05 -17.79 6.89
CA GLY A 430 8.33 -18.40 6.53
C GLY A 430 9.54 -18.13 7.43
N SER A 431 9.43 -17.36 8.52
CA SER A 431 10.59 -17.06 9.38
C SER A 431 10.45 -17.68 10.78
N PRO A 432 11.31 -18.66 11.15
CA PRO A 432 11.31 -19.26 12.47
C PRO A 432 11.95 -18.32 13.49
N TRP A 433 11.24 -18.03 14.57
CA TRP A 433 11.77 -17.32 15.73
C TRP A 433 12.79 -18.19 16.49
N PRO A 434 13.88 -17.63 17.03
CA PRO A 434 14.83 -18.39 17.83
C PRO A 434 14.20 -18.82 19.16
N HIS A 435 14.29 -20.12 19.46
CA HIS A 435 13.86 -20.74 20.72
C HIS A 435 14.59 -20.16 21.93
N ARG A 436 13.98 -19.19 22.64
CA ARG A 436 14.31 -18.95 24.06
C ARG A 436 13.26 -18.14 24.84
N LEU A 437 11.98 -18.51 24.79
CA LEU A 437 10.95 -17.95 25.71
C LEU A 437 9.87 -18.98 26.12
N THR A 438 10.28 -20.21 26.44
CA THR A 438 9.42 -21.20 27.13
C THR A 438 9.86 -21.35 28.58
N ARG A 439 9.60 -20.34 29.43
CA ARG A 439 9.63 -20.52 30.89
C ARG A 439 9.05 -19.37 31.74
N ILE A 440 7.93 -18.74 31.39
CA ILE A 440 7.28 -17.77 32.33
C ILE A 440 5.75 -17.92 32.46
N PHE A 441 5.10 -18.89 31.80
CA PHE A 441 3.67 -19.14 32.04
C PHE A 441 3.38 -20.62 32.23
N GLY A 442 3.14 -21.02 33.48
CA GLY A 442 2.63 -22.35 33.80
C GLY A 442 2.81 -22.74 35.27
N ASN A 443 2.07 -22.12 36.19
CA ASN A 443 1.16 -22.86 37.09
C ASN A 443 0.45 -21.91 38.07
N SER A 444 -0.81 -21.65 37.80
CA SER A 444 -1.77 -21.19 38.81
C SER A 444 -3.10 -21.86 38.50
N ARG A 445 -3.37 -23.00 39.15
CA ARG A 445 -4.73 -23.50 39.42
C ARG A 445 -4.68 -24.63 40.47
N LEU A 446 -5.39 -24.37 41.56
CA LEU A 446 -6.26 -25.29 42.31
C LEU A 446 -5.62 -26.53 42.96
N ARG A 447 -5.14 -26.38 44.19
CA ARG A 447 -5.75 -26.93 45.41
C ARG A 447 -5.09 -26.35 46.65
#